data_AF-A0A3P6NTZ1-F1
#
_entry.id   AF-A0A3P6NTZ1-F1
#
_cell.length_a   1.000
_cell.length_b   1.000
_cell.length_c   1.000
_cell.angle_alpha   90.00
_cell.angle_beta   90.00
_cell.angle_gamma   90.00
#
_symmetry.space_group_name_H-M   'P 1'
#
loop_
_entity.id
_entity.type
_entity.pdbx_description
1 polymer ?
#
loop_
_entity_poly.entity_id
_entity_poly.type
_entity_poly.pdbx_seq_one_letter_code
_entity_poly.pdbx_strand_id
1 'polypeptide(L)'
;MLPKAAAITMGGLAGFVLSLKRSGFRRVVYPTAGLLTMAAFCYPHETVHIIRTGIAHTQMAWYNFRESPEPTEPAKHDFSPPKQ
;
A
#
# COMPACT_ATOMS: atom_id res chain seq x y z
N MET A 1 23.26 0.98 6.41
CA MET A 1 21.78 1.14 6.26
C MET A 1 21.36 2.59 6.01
N LEU A 2 22.13 3.58 6.46
CA LEU A 2 21.88 5.01 6.25
C LEU A 2 21.76 5.48 4.78
N PRO A 3 22.60 5.04 3.80
CA PRO A 3 22.51 5.58 2.45
C PRO A 3 21.25 5.13 1.69
N LYS A 4 20.75 3.92 1.99
CA LYS A 4 19.52 3.40 1.39
C LYS A 4 18.29 4.17 1.89
N ALA A 5 18.20 4.41 3.20
CA ALA A 5 17.12 5.20 3.79
C ALA A 5 17.16 6.66 3.31
N ALA A 6 18.35 7.26 3.21
CA ALA A 6 18.54 8.61 2.70
C ALA A 6 18.09 8.76 1.24
N ALA A 7 18.35 7.76 0.38
CA ALA A 7 17.89 7.78 -1.01
C ALA A 7 16.36 7.75 -1.12
N ILE A 8 15.71 6.94 -0.29
CA ILE A 8 14.24 6.81 -0.28
C ILE A 8 13.59 8.09 0.27
N THR A 9 14.14 8.67 1.33
CA THR A 9 13.62 9.93 1.88
C THR A 9 13.81 11.09 0.92
N MET A 10 14.94 11.17 0.21
CA MET A 10 15.17 12.19 -0.83
C MET A 10 14.23 11.99 -2.03
N GLY A 11 14.01 10.76 -2.48
CA GLY A 11 13.03 10.46 -3.53
C GLY A 11 11.59 10.80 -3.13
N GLY A 12 11.20 10.50 -1.89
CA GLY A 12 9.88 10.80 -1.34
C GLY A 12 9.66 12.31 -1.16
N LEU A 13 10.64 13.03 -0.60
CA LEU A 13 10.57 14.47 -0.40
C LEU A 13 10.56 15.23 -1.73
N ALA A 14 11.39 14.82 -2.70
CA ALA A 14 11.38 15.41 -4.05
C ALA A 14 10.00 15.22 -4.72
N GLY A 15 9.46 13.99 -4.70
CA GLY A 15 8.13 13.69 -5.23
C GLY A 15 7.00 14.42 -4.48
N PHE A 16 7.14 14.66 -3.18
CA PHE A 16 6.20 15.41 -2.36
C PHE A 16 6.22 16.91 -2.70
N VAL A 17 7.40 17.51 -2.87
CA VAL A 17 7.51 18.92 -3.27
C VAL A 17 6.94 19.14 -4.68
N LEU A 18 7.23 18.24 -5.62
CA LEU A 18 6.63 18.24 -6.97
C LEU A 18 5.10 18.13 -6.92
N SER A 19 4.58 17.42 -5.92
CA SER A 19 3.15 17.21 -5.71
C SER A 19 2.41 18.39 -5.12
N LEU A 20 3.08 19.24 -4.34
CA LEU A 20 2.47 20.44 -3.77
C LEU A 20 1.99 21.41 -4.85
N LYS A 21 2.62 21.42 -6.03
CA LYS A 21 2.24 22.27 -7.16
C LYS A 21 0.99 21.77 -7.92
N ARG A 22 0.51 20.55 -7.65
CA ARG A 22 -0.62 19.95 -8.39
C ARG A 22 -1.70 19.42 -7.46
N SER A 23 -2.91 19.98 -7.56
CA SER A 23 -4.05 19.58 -6.72
C SER A 23 -4.67 18.25 -7.17
N GLY A 24 -5.18 17.45 -6.21
CA GLY A 24 -5.90 16.20 -6.44
C GLY A 24 -5.09 14.91 -6.18
N PHE A 25 -5.56 13.78 -6.74
CA PHE A 25 -4.98 12.43 -6.55
C PHE A 25 -3.47 12.35 -6.87
N ARG A 26 -3.02 13.18 -7.80
CA ARG A 26 -1.60 13.31 -8.18
C ARG A 26 -0.70 13.68 -7.00
N ARG A 27 -1.23 14.36 -5.98
CA ARG A 27 -0.47 14.75 -4.79
C ARG A 27 0.03 13.56 -3.98
N VAL A 28 -0.66 12.42 -4.07
CA VAL A 28 -0.30 11.17 -3.38
C VAL A 28 0.42 10.22 -4.32
N VAL A 29 0.06 10.17 -5.60
CA VAL A 29 0.66 9.25 -6.57
C VAL A 29 2.12 9.57 -6.86
N TYR A 30 2.50 10.83 -7.03
CA TYR A 30 3.89 11.18 -7.33
C TYR A 30 4.88 10.87 -6.19
N PRO A 31 4.59 11.16 -4.89
CA PRO A 31 5.50 10.78 -3.81
C PRO A 31 5.51 9.29 -3.58
N THR A 32 4.37 8.59 -3.69
CA THR A 32 4.36 7.12 -3.55
C THR A 32 5.13 6.45 -4.68
N ALA A 33 4.95 6.89 -5.93
CA ALA A 33 5.74 6.40 -7.06
C ALA A 33 7.23 6.70 -6.89
N GLY A 34 7.61 7.91 -6.46
CA GLY A 34 9.01 8.26 -6.19
C GLY A 34 9.64 7.42 -5.07
N LEU A 35 8.89 7.20 -3.98
CA LEU A 35 9.33 6.38 -2.86
C LEU A 35 9.45 4.90 -3.27
N LEU A 36 8.45 4.37 -3.99
CA LEU A 36 8.42 2.99 -4.45
C LEU A 36 9.50 2.70 -5.47
N THR A 37 9.75 3.60 -6.42
CA THR A 37 10.81 3.42 -7.43
C THR A 37 12.19 3.41 -6.78
N MET A 38 12.46 4.31 -5.82
CA MET A 38 13.70 4.29 -5.06
C MET A 38 13.81 3.04 -4.17
N ALA A 39 12.72 2.61 -3.52
CA ALA A 39 12.70 1.40 -2.71
C ALA A 39 12.93 0.13 -3.53
N ALA A 40 12.30 0.02 -4.70
CA ALA A 40 12.46 -1.10 -5.63
C ALA A 40 13.89 -1.19 -6.17
N PHE A 41 14.51 -0.05 -6.47
CA PHE A 41 15.90 0.01 -6.91
C PHE A 41 16.89 -0.33 -5.79
N CYS A 42 16.60 0.09 -4.55
CA CYS A 42 17.47 -0.16 -3.40
C CYS A 42 17.33 -1.59 -2.81
N TYR A 43 16.16 -2.22 -2.97
CA TYR A 43 15.85 -3.56 -2.44
C TYR A 43 15.15 -4.44 -3.49
N PRO A 44 15.81 -4.75 -4.63
CA PRO A 44 15.17 -5.44 -5.75
C PRO A 44 14.78 -6.88 -5.39
N HIS A 45 15.61 -7.59 -4.62
CA HIS A 45 15.36 -9.00 -4.26
C HIS A 45 14.12 -9.14 -3.34
N GLU A 46 14.06 -8.32 -2.28
CA GLU A 46 12.92 -8.30 -1.34
C GLU A 46 11.64 -7.83 -2.01
N THR A 47 11.75 -6.82 -2.88
CA THR A 47 10.60 -6.25 -3.61
C THR A 47 9.94 -7.30 -4.50
N VAL A 48 10.71 -8.12 -5.22
CA VAL A 48 10.16 -9.18 -6.08
C VAL A 48 9.39 -10.22 -5.26
N HIS A 49 9.90 -10.61 -4.10
CA HIS A 49 9.23 -11.57 -3.22
C HIS A 49 7.90 -11.01 -2.70
N ILE A 50 7.91 -9.77 -2.20
CA ILE A 50 6.71 -9.08 -1.70
C ILE A 50 5.67 -8.91 -2.81
N ILE A 51 6.09 -8.51 -4.02
CA ILE A 51 5.18 -8.32 -5.15
C ILE A 51 4.53 -9.64 -5.56
N ARG A 52 5.29 -10.73 -5.68
CA ARG A 52 4.74 -12.04 -6.05
C ARG A 52 3.68 -12.51 -5.06
N THR A 53 3.98 -12.44 -3.77
CA THR A 53 3.05 -12.81 -2.69
C THR A 53 1.86 -11.86 -2.64
N GLY A 54 2.09 -10.56 -2.81
CA GLY A 54 1.05 -9.54 -2.84
C GLY A 54 0.06 -9.74 -3.99
N ILE A 55 0.54 -10.09 -5.19
CA ILE A 55 -0.34 -10.39 -6.34
C ILE A 55 -1.20 -11.62 -6.04
N ALA A 56 -0.61 -12.70 -5.51
CA ALA A 56 -1.35 -13.92 -5.18
C ALA A 56 -2.48 -13.64 -4.17
N HIS A 57 -2.19 -12.90 -3.09
CA HIS A 57 -3.21 -12.56 -2.08
C HIS A 57 -4.24 -11.55 -2.58
N THR A 58 -3.82 -10.56 -3.38
CA THR A 58 -4.74 -9.55 -3.93
C THR A 58 -5.71 -10.18 -4.93
N GLN A 59 -5.25 -11.13 -5.73
CA GLN A 59 -6.13 -11.89 -6.63
C GLN A 59 -7.17 -12.68 -5.84
N MET A 60 -6.77 -13.42 -4.80
CA MET A 60 -7.72 -14.16 -3.98
C MET A 60 -8.72 -13.24 -3.27
N ALA A 61 -8.25 -12.12 -2.71
CA ALA A 61 -9.14 -11.11 -2.12
C ALA A 61 -10.13 -10.58 -3.17
N TRP A 62 -9.66 -10.26 -4.38
CA TRP A 62 -10.50 -9.76 -5.47
C TRP A 62 -11.56 -10.78 -5.91
N TYR A 63 -11.20 -12.06 -6.05
CA TYR A 63 -12.15 -13.11 -6.36
C TYR A 63 -13.21 -13.25 -5.26
N ASN A 64 -12.80 -13.27 -4.00
CA ASN A 64 -13.72 -13.31 -2.86
C ASN A 64 -14.66 -12.09 -2.83
N PHE A 65 -14.17 -10.89 -3.14
CA PHE A 65 -15.01 -9.70 -3.22
C PHE A 65 -16.02 -9.77 -4.37
N ARG A 66 -15.58 -10.26 -5.54
CA ARG A 66 -16.44 -10.39 -6.71
C ARG A 66 -17.53 -11.46 -6.54
N GLU A 67 -17.21 -12.54 -5.83
CA GLU A 67 -18.14 -13.65 -5.57
C GLU A 67 -18.98 -13.46 -4.30
N SER A 68 -18.72 -12.40 -3.51
CA SER A 68 -19.49 -12.12 -2.30
C SER A 68 -20.99 -11.96 -2.64
N PRO A 69 -21.88 -12.84 -2.14
CA PRO A 69 -23.31 -12.66 -2.30
C PRO A 69 -23.76 -11.37 -1.59
N GLU A 70 -24.85 -10.74 -2.06
CA GLU A 70 -25.44 -9.58 -1.38
C GLU A 70 -25.83 -9.97 0.06
N PRO A 71 -25.53 -9.13 1.06
CA PRO A 71 -25.71 -9.48 2.46
C PRO A 71 -27.21 -9.61 2.77
N THR A 72 -27.68 -10.85 2.88
CA THR A 72 -28.98 -11.13 3.50
C THR A 72 -28.75 -11.12 5.01
N GLU A 73 -29.14 -10.00 5.62
CA GLU A 73 -29.21 -9.68 7.06
C GLU A 73 -27.97 -9.08 7.75
N PRO A 74 -28.15 -8.00 8.55
CA PRO A 74 -27.06 -7.32 9.25
C PRO A 74 -26.53 -8.19 10.40
N ALA A 75 -25.29 -8.66 10.27
CA ALA A 75 -24.59 -9.38 11.33
C ALA A 75 -24.42 -8.48 12.56
N LYS A 76 -25.19 -8.75 13.62
CA LYS A 76 -25.00 -8.16 14.95
C LYS A 76 -23.65 -8.63 15.49
N HIS A 77 -22.64 -7.77 15.40
CA HIS A 77 -21.39 -7.97 16.13
C HIS A 77 -21.66 -7.62 17.61
N ASP A 78 -21.90 -8.64 18.43
CA ASP A 78 -21.92 -8.50 19.88
C ASP A 78 -20.48 -8.23 20.37
N PHE A 79 -20.17 -6.95 20.55
CA PHE A 79 -19.01 -6.49 21.31
C PHE A 79 -19.26 -6.77 22.80
N SER A 80 -19.19 -8.03 23.21
CA SER A 80 -19.12 -8.37 24.64
C SER A 80 -17.65 -8.55 25.02
N PRO A 81 -17.07 -7.69 25.89
CA PRO A 81 -15.70 -7.88 26.33
C PRO A 81 -15.59 -9.16 27.17
N PRO A 82 -14.48 -9.91 27.06
CA PRO A 82 -14.24 -11.08 27.90
C PRO A 82 -14.17 -10.64 29.36
N LYS A 83 -15.00 -11.26 30.21
CA LYS A 83 -14.97 -11.04 31.66
C LYS A 83 -13.67 -11.63 32.22
N GLN A 84 -12.82 -10.79 32.78
CA GLN A 84 -11.77 -11.13 33.74
C GLN A 84 -12.04 -10.34 35.01
#